data_AF-A0A8X8VX27-F1
#
_entry.id   AF-A0A8X8VX27-F1
#
_cell.length_a   1.000
_cell.length_b   1.000
_cell.length_c   1.000
_cell.angle_alpha   90.00
_cell.angle_beta   90.00
_cell.angle_gamma   90.00
#
_symmetry.space_group_name_H-M   'P 1'
#
loop_
_entity.id
_entity.type
_entity.pdbx_description
1 polymer ?
#
loop_
_entity_poly.entity_id
_entity_poly.type
_entity_poly.pdbx_seq_one_letter_code
_entity_poly.pdbx_strand_id
1 'polypeptide(L)'
;MEAISNLREPGGSNKTSIATYIEDQYWAPPNFKRILSAKLKHMAATGKLIKLKRKYKIAGASALSERRWNSSVSAEGRLKISPRIVHDDIDHITKSQIDDVELANLRSMTPQEAAVAAAQAVAEAEAAMAEAAEAAREADAAEADAEAAQAFADAAMKTLKGRNTPNLNVQMIHA
;
A
#
# COMPACT_ATOMS: atom_id res chain seq x y z
N MET A 1 5.39 -24.26 16.95
CA MET A 1 5.26 -23.19 17.97
C MET A 1 6.29 -23.41 19.08
N GLU A 2 6.38 -24.64 19.59
CA GLU A 2 7.32 -25.07 20.63
C GLU A 2 8.75 -24.56 20.41
N ALA A 3 9.32 -24.77 19.23
CA ALA A 3 10.67 -24.29 18.91
C ALA A 3 10.89 -22.78 19.19
N ILE A 4 9.94 -21.91 18.81
CA ILE A 4 10.05 -20.46 19.03
C ILE A 4 9.88 -20.13 20.53
N SER A 5 9.05 -20.90 21.24
CA SER A 5 8.85 -20.74 22.69
C SER A 5 10.09 -21.16 23.48
N ASN A 6 10.77 -22.23 23.06
CA ASN A 6 11.95 -22.76 23.74
C ASN A 6 13.20 -21.89 23.51
N LEU A 7 13.33 -21.26 22.34
CA LEU A 7 14.45 -20.36 22.05
C LEU A 7 14.39 -19.04 22.85
N ARG A 8 13.23 -18.65 23.40
CA ARG A 8 13.02 -17.49 24.29
C ARG A 8 13.71 -16.19 23.83
N GLU A 9 13.77 -15.94 22.51
CA GLU A 9 14.39 -14.73 21.97
C GLU A 9 13.44 -13.51 22.09
N PRO A 10 13.87 -12.39 22.70
CA PRO A 10 12.99 -11.23 22.93
C PRO A 10 12.47 -10.60 21.63
N GLY A 11 13.27 -10.68 20.56
CA GLY A 11 12.90 -10.19 19.22
C GLY A 11 12.30 -11.25 18.29
N GLY A 12 11.99 -12.44 18.81
CA GLY A 12 11.65 -13.62 18.02
C GLY A 12 12.86 -14.28 17.36
N SER A 13 12.64 -15.50 16.88
CA SER A 13 13.70 -16.36 16.34
C SER A 13 13.75 -16.33 14.81
N ASN A 14 14.95 -16.39 14.26
CA ASN A 14 15.14 -16.44 12.81
C ASN A 14 14.84 -17.85 12.27
N LYS A 15 14.57 -17.98 10.96
CA LYS A 15 14.24 -19.27 10.34
C LYS A 15 15.33 -20.34 10.54
N THR A 16 16.60 -19.93 10.50
CA THR A 16 17.74 -20.83 10.64
C THR A 16 17.85 -21.38 12.06
N SER A 17 17.77 -20.52 13.08
CA SER A 17 17.76 -20.92 14.49
C SER A 17 16.62 -21.88 14.81
N ILE A 18 15.41 -21.61 14.27
CA ILE A 18 14.26 -22.51 14.43
C ILE A 18 14.53 -23.84 13.72
N ALA A 19 15.13 -23.81 12.52
CA ALA A 19 15.45 -25.01 11.77
C ALA A 19 16.47 -25.89 12.50
N THR A 20 17.56 -25.30 12.99
CA THR A 20 18.61 -25.99 13.76
C THR A 20 18.04 -26.59 15.04
N TYR A 21 17.25 -25.83 15.79
CA TYR A 21 16.59 -26.38 16.99
C TYR A 21 15.71 -27.58 16.67
N ILE A 22 14.97 -27.56 15.56
CA ILE A 22 14.11 -28.68 15.17
C ILE A 22 14.95 -29.86 14.66
N GLU A 23 16.02 -29.64 13.89
CA GLU A 23 16.95 -30.69 13.44
C GLU A 23 17.64 -31.39 14.62
N ASP A 24 18.01 -30.62 15.65
CA ASP A 24 18.73 -31.14 16.82
C ASP A 24 17.80 -31.88 17.79
N GLN A 25 16.55 -31.42 17.93
CA GLN A 25 15.58 -32.00 18.87
C GLN A 25 14.70 -33.09 18.24
N TYR A 26 14.55 -33.11 16.92
CA TYR A 26 13.64 -34.01 16.20
C TYR A 26 14.28 -34.53 14.91
N TRP A 27 13.96 -35.77 14.53
CA TRP A 27 14.38 -36.32 13.24
C TRP A 27 13.65 -35.62 12.08
N ALA A 28 14.34 -34.66 11.45
CA ALA A 28 13.76 -33.81 10.42
C ALA A 28 13.88 -34.43 9.01
N PRO A 29 12.78 -34.52 8.22
CA PRO A 29 12.84 -35.01 6.84
C PRO A 29 13.74 -34.14 5.94
N PRO A 30 14.30 -34.65 4.83
CA PRO A 30 15.19 -33.88 3.94
C PRO A 30 14.58 -32.56 3.40
N ASN A 31 13.25 -32.53 3.27
CA ASN A 31 12.49 -31.37 2.79
C ASN A 31 12.04 -30.41 3.90
N PHE A 32 12.45 -30.62 5.16
CA PHE A 32 11.86 -29.89 6.27
C PHE A 32 12.12 -28.38 6.20
N LYS A 33 13.27 -27.89 5.69
CA LYS A 33 13.55 -26.44 5.57
C LYS A 33 12.51 -25.74 4.71
N ARG A 34 12.04 -26.42 3.65
CA ARG A 34 10.97 -25.94 2.76
C ARG A 34 9.62 -25.96 3.47
N ILE A 35 9.29 -27.08 4.12
CA ILE A 35 8.04 -27.26 4.89
C ILE A 35 7.94 -26.23 6.03
N LEU A 36 9.02 -26.04 6.79
CA LEU A 36 9.14 -25.05 7.85
C LEU A 36 8.91 -23.64 7.30
N SER A 37 9.52 -23.30 6.16
CA SER A 37 9.30 -21.99 5.55
C SER A 37 7.84 -21.76 5.16
N ALA A 38 7.16 -22.79 4.62
CA ALA A 38 5.74 -22.70 4.28
C ALA A 38 4.88 -22.56 5.55
N LYS A 39 5.16 -23.37 6.58
CA LYS A 39 4.44 -23.36 7.85
C LYS A 39 4.58 -22.02 8.59
N LEU A 40 5.77 -21.44 8.65
CA LEU A 40 6.01 -20.12 9.25
C LEU A 40 5.27 -19.01 8.51
N LYS A 41 5.25 -19.03 7.16
CA LYS A 41 4.48 -18.08 6.35
C LYS A 41 2.98 -18.21 6.62
N HIS A 42 2.47 -19.44 6.64
CA HIS A 42 1.07 -19.70 6.93
C HIS A 42 0.70 -19.21 8.33
N MET A 43 1.49 -19.54 9.36
CA MET A 43 1.22 -19.11 10.73
C MET A 43 1.30 -17.60 10.93
N ALA A 44 2.15 -16.92 10.15
CA ALA A 44 2.17 -15.46 10.12
C ALA A 44 0.92 -14.88 9.44
N ALA A 45 0.43 -15.52 8.37
CA ALA A 45 -0.80 -15.13 7.70
C ALA A 45 -2.05 -15.38 8.57
N THR A 46 -2.07 -16.44 9.37
CA THR A 46 -3.16 -16.73 10.33
C THR A 46 -3.05 -15.91 11.62
N GLY A 47 -2.06 -15.03 11.77
CA GLY A 47 -1.88 -14.20 12.97
C GLY A 47 -1.37 -14.95 14.21
N LYS A 48 -0.95 -16.21 14.11
CA LYS A 48 -0.36 -16.98 15.22
C LYS A 48 1.09 -16.55 15.50
N LEU A 49 1.77 -16.06 14.46
CA LEU A 49 3.12 -15.51 14.53
C LEU A 49 3.13 -14.09 14.00
N ILE A 50 3.99 -13.25 14.57
CA ILE A 50 4.33 -11.93 14.03
C ILE A 50 5.67 -12.07 13.33
N LYS A 51 5.72 -11.70 12.05
CA LYS A 51 6.96 -11.64 11.28
C LYS A 51 7.56 -10.24 11.38
N LEU A 52 8.68 -10.12 12.11
CA LEU A 52 9.44 -8.87 12.24
C LEU A 52 10.75 -9.01 11.47
N LYS A 53 10.86 -8.33 10.32
CA LYS A 53 12.00 -8.47 9.39
C LYS A 53 12.23 -9.95 8.99
N ARG A 54 13.34 -10.54 9.44
CA ARG A 54 13.74 -11.95 9.18
C ARG A 54 13.48 -12.88 10.38
N LYS A 55 12.71 -12.42 11.37
CA LYS A 55 12.43 -13.13 12.63
C LYS A 55 10.93 -13.39 12.78
N TYR A 56 10.60 -14.46 13.50
CA TYR A 56 9.25 -14.87 13.85
C TYR A 56 9.09 -14.87 15.37
N LYS A 57 8.09 -14.16 15.86
CA LYS A 57 7.72 -14.09 17.27
C LYS A 57 6.31 -14.65 17.46
N ILE A 58 6.03 -15.30 18.57
CA ILE A 58 4.66 -15.69 18.91
C ILE A 58 3.84 -14.41 19.12
N ALA A 59 2.67 -14.33 18.48
CA ALA A 59 1.77 -13.20 18.70
C ALA A 59 1.34 -13.23 20.18
N GLY A 60 1.56 -12.13 20.89
CA GLY A 60 0.96 -11.98 22.22
C GLY A 60 -0.56 -11.98 22.08
N ALA A 61 -1.28 -12.50 23.06
CA ALA A 61 -2.75 -12.47 23.09
C ALA A 61 -3.34 -11.04 22.91
N SER A 62 -2.51 -10.01 23.09
CA SER A 62 -2.82 -8.58 22.94
C SER A 62 -2.18 -7.92 21.70
N ALA A 63 -1.96 -8.63 20.59
CA ALA A 63 -1.28 -8.07 19.40
C ALA A 63 -2.11 -8.17 18.10
N LEU A 64 -3.44 -8.14 18.19
CA LEU A 64 -4.32 -7.96 17.02
C LEU A 64 -4.25 -6.54 16.42
N SER A 65 -3.47 -5.62 16.99
CA SER A 65 -3.57 -4.18 16.72
C SER A 65 -2.35 -3.52 16.07
N GLU A 66 -1.46 -4.25 15.40
CA GLU A 66 -0.36 -3.63 14.63
C GLU A 66 -0.59 -3.69 13.11
N ARG A 67 -1.85 -3.81 12.68
CA ARG A 67 -2.28 -3.60 11.29
C ARG A 67 -2.44 -2.10 10.96
N ARG A 68 -1.64 -1.22 11.57
CA ARG A 68 -1.68 0.23 11.30
C ARG A 68 -0.32 0.91 11.13
N TRP A 69 0.80 0.23 11.35
CA TRP A 69 2.10 0.92 11.44
C TRP A 69 3.00 0.87 10.19
N ASN A 70 2.62 0.20 9.11
CA ASN A 70 3.48 0.12 7.93
C ASN A 70 2.70 -0.20 6.65
N SER A 71 1.86 0.75 6.24
CA SER A 71 1.45 0.88 4.84
C SER A 71 1.39 2.35 4.47
N SER A 72 2.53 3.03 4.58
CA SER A 72 2.79 4.20 3.75
C SER A 72 3.70 3.75 2.60
N VAL A 73 3.19 3.99 1.39
CA VAL A 73 3.90 4.18 0.13
C VAL A 73 4.60 2.98 -0.54
N SER A 74 3.87 2.30 -1.42
CA SER A 74 4.29 2.22 -2.84
C SER A 74 3.09 1.82 -3.68
N ALA A 75 2.58 2.81 -4.41
CA ALA A 75 1.74 2.63 -5.57
C ALA A 75 2.54 1.98 -6.71
N GLU A 76 1.79 1.49 -7.70
CA GLU A 76 2.22 1.09 -9.03
C GLU A 76 2.78 -0.34 -9.21
N GLY A 77 2.00 -1.17 -9.91
CA GLY A 77 2.56 -2.14 -10.86
C GLY A 77 2.46 -3.63 -10.48
N ARG A 78 1.51 -4.32 -11.13
CA ARG A 78 1.38 -5.79 -11.30
C ARG A 78 0.94 -6.60 -10.08
N LEU A 79 -0.38 -6.72 -9.94
CA LEU A 79 -1.01 -7.87 -9.30
C LEU A 79 -0.98 -9.06 -10.26
N LYS A 80 0.08 -9.89 -10.18
CA LYS A 80 0.01 -11.29 -10.57
C LYS A 80 -0.84 -12.00 -9.52
N ILE A 81 -2.13 -12.14 -9.80
CA ILE A 81 -3.08 -12.91 -9.00
C ILE A 81 -2.68 -14.38 -9.13
N SER A 82 -1.97 -14.90 -8.13
CA SER A 82 -1.80 -16.34 -7.94
C SER A 82 -3.05 -16.84 -7.20
N PRO A 83 -3.86 -17.75 -7.77
CA PRO A 83 -5.02 -18.28 -7.08
C PRO A 83 -4.52 -19.16 -5.94
N ARG A 84 -4.83 -18.77 -4.70
CA ARG A 84 -4.62 -19.62 -3.54
C ARG A 84 -5.60 -20.78 -3.63
N ILE A 85 -5.08 -21.95 -3.95
CA ILE A 85 -5.71 -23.25 -3.73
C ILE A 85 -6.15 -23.30 -2.27
N VAL A 86 -7.47 -23.21 -2.08
CA VAL A 86 -8.14 -23.65 -0.86
C VAL A 86 -8.41 -25.13 -1.09
N HIS A 87 -7.52 -25.97 -0.60
CA HIS A 87 -7.79 -27.39 -0.44
C HIS A 87 -7.45 -27.71 1.00
N ASP A 88 -8.47 -27.65 1.86
CA ASP A 88 -8.59 -28.41 3.11
C ASP A 88 -9.91 -27.99 3.77
N ASP A 89 -11.03 -28.56 3.29
CA ASP A 89 -12.29 -28.66 4.06
C ASP A 89 -13.32 -29.56 3.34
N ILE A 90 -12.89 -30.66 2.69
CA ILE A 90 -13.82 -31.66 2.13
C ILE A 90 -13.94 -32.91 3.01
N ASP A 91 -12.98 -33.19 3.89
CA ASP A 91 -12.91 -34.52 4.49
C ASP A 91 -13.55 -34.67 5.87
N HIS A 92 -14.16 -33.64 6.48
CA HIS A 92 -14.65 -33.79 7.87
C HIS A 92 -16.09 -33.38 8.25
N ILE A 93 -16.92 -32.70 7.43
CA ILE A 93 -18.24 -32.23 7.94
C ILE A 93 -19.35 -32.17 6.88
N THR A 94 -19.79 -33.29 6.28
CA THR A 94 -21.11 -33.33 5.59
C THR A 94 -21.82 -34.70 5.66
N LYS A 95 -21.90 -35.31 6.84
CA LYS A 95 -22.82 -36.46 7.07
C LYS A 95 -23.88 -36.23 8.14
N SER A 96 -24.14 -34.99 8.53
CA SER A 96 -25.24 -34.70 9.45
C SER A 96 -25.92 -33.40 9.09
N GLN A 97 -27.04 -33.54 8.38
CA GLN A 97 -28.25 -32.72 8.55
C GLN A 97 -28.03 -31.21 8.53
N ILE A 98 -27.94 -30.65 7.33
CA ILE A 98 -28.26 -29.23 7.12
C ILE A 98 -29.71 -29.25 6.64
N ASP A 99 -30.63 -28.77 7.48
CA ASP A 99 -32.05 -28.64 7.12
C ASP A 99 -32.19 -27.67 5.94
N ASP A 100 -33.05 -28.01 4.97
CA ASP A 100 -33.22 -27.31 3.68
C ASP A 100 -33.57 -25.81 3.81
N VAL A 101 -33.96 -25.37 5.00
CA VAL A 101 -34.31 -23.98 5.33
C VAL A 101 -33.08 -23.08 5.46
N GLU A 102 -31.95 -23.56 5.97
CA GLU A 102 -30.74 -22.73 6.11
C GLU A 102 -30.01 -22.50 4.78
N LEU A 103 -30.17 -23.42 3.82
CA LEU A 103 -29.57 -23.29 2.49
C LEU A 103 -30.20 -22.16 1.66
N ALA A 104 -31.47 -21.83 1.92
CA ALA A 104 -32.17 -20.73 1.26
C ALA A 104 -31.73 -19.35 1.78
N ASN A 105 -31.38 -19.24 3.07
CA ASN A 105 -30.98 -17.99 3.70
C ASN A 105 -29.52 -17.60 3.37
N LEU A 106 -28.67 -18.56 3.00
CA LEU A 106 -27.31 -18.32 2.50
C LEU A 106 -27.27 -17.81 1.04
N ARG A 107 -28.42 -17.72 0.36
CA ARG A 107 -28.52 -17.33 -1.06
C ARG A 107 -28.94 -15.88 -1.30
N SER A 108 -29.09 -15.08 -0.25
CA SER A 108 -29.49 -13.67 -0.36
C SER A 108 -28.31 -12.69 -0.20
N MET A 109 -27.23 -12.85 -0.97
CA MET A 109 -26.57 -11.66 -1.55
C MET A 109 -27.04 -11.57 -2.99
N THR A 110 -27.96 -10.64 -3.24
CA THR A 110 -28.56 -10.51 -4.56
C THR A 110 -27.53 -9.86 -5.49
N PRO A 111 -27.26 -10.42 -6.69
CA PRO A 111 -26.35 -9.81 -7.65
C PRO A 111 -26.75 -8.37 -8.03
N GLN A 112 -28.02 -8.02 -7.81
CA GLN A 112 -28.57 -6.68 -7.96
C GLN A 112 -27.98 -5.69 -6.96
N GLU A 113 -27.83 -6.06 -5.68
CA GLU A 113 -27.22 -5.19 -4.66
C GLU A 113 -25.74 -4.95 -4.96
N ALA A 114 -25.02 -5.98 -5.40
CA ALA A 114 -23.64 -5.84 -5.85
C ALA A 114 -23.54 -4.95 -7.10
N ALA A 115 -24.49 -5.05 -8.04
CA ALA A 115 -24.54 -4.19 -9.21
C ALA A 115 -24.84 -2.72 -8.86
N VAL A 116 -25.73 -2.47 -7.90
CA VAL A 116 -26.03 -1.12 -7.40
C VAL A 116 -24.80 -0.52 -6.70
N ALA A 117 -24.12 -1.29 -5.85
CA ALA A 117 -22.89 -0.83 -5.20
C ALA A 117 -21.76 -0.54 -6.21
N ALA A 118 -21.63 -1.38 -7.24
CA ALA A 118 -20.68 -1.14 -8.32
C ALA A 118 -21.01 0.13 -9.13
N ALA A 119 -22.29 0.35 -9.45
CA ALA A 119 -22.73 1.56 -10.14
C ALA A 119 -22.47 2.84 -9.30
N GLN A 120 -22.70 2.77 -7.98
CA GLN A 120 -22.40 3.88 -7.07
C GLN A 120 -20.90 4.18 -7.01
N ALA A 121 -20.06 3.15 -6.89
CA ALA A 121 -18.61 3.33 -6.84
C ALA A 121 -18.06 3.94 -8.15
N VAL A 122 -18.62 3.59 -9.31
CA VAL A 122 -18.23 4.18 -10.59
C VAL A 122 -18.66 5.64 -10.69
N ALA A 123 -19.89 5.98 -10.26
CA ALA A 123 -20.37 7.36 -10.25
C ALA A 123 -19.55 8.25 -9.30
N GLU A 124 -19.16 7.74 -8.13
CA GLU A 124 -18.29 8.47 -7.19
C GLU A 124 -16.89 8.69 -7.76
N ALA A 125 -16.30 7.67 -8.39
CA ALA A 125 -14.99 7.81 -9.03
C ALA A 125 -15.03 8.81 -10.18
N GLU A 126 -16.09 8.83 -10.99
CA GLU A 126 -16.27 9.80 -12.07
C GLU A 126 -16.43 11.23 -11.53
N ALA A 127 -17.21 11.42 -10.47
CA ALA A 127 -17.37 12.72 -9.83
C ALA A 127 -16.03 13.23 -9.26
N ALA A 128 -15.26 12.38 -8.59
CA ALA A 128 -13.94 12.75 -8.08
C ALA A 128 -12.94 13.09 -9.20
N MET A 129 -13.00 12.38 -10.34
CA MET A 129 -12.17 12.70 -11.50
C MET A 129 -12.60 14.03 -12.16
N ALA A 130 -13.89 14.33 -12.22
CA ALA A 130 -14.39 15.59 -12.74
C ALA A 130 -13.94 16.78 -11.88
N GLU A 131 -14.04 16.67 -10.56
CA GLU A 131 -13.58 17.69 -9.61
C GLU A 131 -12.06 17.92 -9.72
N ALA A 132 -11.28 16.84 -9.82
CA ALA A 132 -9.83 16.94 -10.01
C ALA A 132 -9.47 17.61 -11.35
N ALA A 133 -10.24 17.35 -12.42
CA ALA A 133 -10.03 17.98 -13.72
C ALA A 133 -10.40 19.47 -13.72
N GLU A 134 -11.44 19.86 -12.98
CA GLU A 134 -11.83 21.27 -12.82
C GLU A 134 -10.77 22.05 -12.04
N ALA A 135 -10.30 21.51 -10.92
CA ALA A 135 -9.23 22.12 -10.13
C ALA A 135 -7.93 22.28 -10.93
N ALA A 136 -7.59 21.32 -11.80
CA ALA A 136 -6.44 21.44 -12.69
C ALA A 136 -6.60 22.58 -13.70
N ARG A 137 -7.79 22.74 -14.30
CA ARG A 137 -8.05 23.86 -15.22
C ARG A 137 -8.00 25.23 -14.54
N GLU A 138 -8.47 25.33 -13.30
CA GLU A 138 -8.40 26.58 -12.54
C GLU A 138 -6.93 26.94 -12.21
N ALA A 139 -6.12 25.96 -11.84
CA ALA A 139 -4.69 26.16 -11.61
C ALA A 139 -3.97 26.63 -12.89
N ASP A 140 -4.22 25.97 -14.03
CA ASP A 140 -3.64 26.36 -15.32
C ASP A 140 -4.05 27.79 -15.71
N ALA A 141 -5.31 28.18 -15.46
CA ALA A 141 -5.80 29.53 -15.74
C ALA A 141 -5.11 30.59 -14.87
N ALA A 142 -4.90 30.29 -13.58
CA ALA A 142 -4.17 31.17 -12.68
C ALA A 142 -2.69 31.31 -13.06
N GLU A 143 -2.06 30.23 -13.52
CA GLU A 143 -0.66 30.26 -14.02
C GLU A 143 -0.53 31.16 -15.25
N ALA A 144 -1.44 31.01 -16.23
CA ALA A 144 -1.43 31.83 -17.43
C ALA A 144 -1.61 33.35 -17.15
N ASP A 145 -2.45 33.70 -16.17
CA ASP A 145 -2.65 35.10 -15.76
C ASP A 145 -1.41 35.68 -15.07
N ALA A 146 -0.78 34.89 -14.19
CA ALA A 146 0.47 35.28 -13.54
C ALA A 146 1.61 35.49 -14.54
N GLU A 147 1.74 34.61 -15.55
CA GLU A 147 2.72 34.75 -16.62
C GLU A 147 2.49 36.02 -17.44
N ALA A 148 1.24 36.33 -17.78
CA ALA A 148 0.89 37.55 -18.50
C ALA A 148 1.23 38.83 -17.70
N ALA A 149 0.92 38.86 -16.40
CA ALA A 149 1.26 39.96 -15.51
C ALA A 149 2.78 40.16 -15.39
N GLN A 150 3.54 39.06 -15.30
CA GLN A 150 5.00 39.10 -15.24
C GLN A 150 5.60 39.63 -16.55
N ALA A 151 5.11 39.19 -17.71
CA ALA A 151 5.56 39.69 -19.00
C ALA A 151 5.35 41.21 -19.14
N PHE A 152 4.22 41.71 -18.65
CA PHE A 152 3.95 43.15 -18.63
C PHE A 152 4.90 43.92 -17.70
N ALA A 153 5.15 43.40 -16.51
CA ALA A 153 6.10 43.99 -15.56
C ALA A 153 7.53 44.04 -16.13
N ASP A 154 7.99 42.97 -16.76
CA ASP A 154 9.31 42.90 -17.40
C ASP A 154 9.44 43.88 -18.57
N ALA A 155 8.39 44.01 -19.39
CA ALA A 155 8.34 45.01 -20.45
C ALA A 155 8.45 46.44 -19.91
N ALA A 156 7.68 46.76 -18.85
CA ALA A 156 7.74 48.07 -18.20
C ALA A 156 9.14 48.37 -17.64
N MET A 157 9.74 47.41 -16.92
CA MET A 157 11.09 47.53 -16.35
C MET A 157 12.16 47.77 -17.42
N LYS A 158 12.06 47.08 -18.57
CA LYS A 158 12.97 47.26 -19.70
C LYS A 158 12.91 48.67 -20.30
N THR A 159 11.72 49.28 -20.37
CA THR A 159 11.57 50.67 -20.87
C THR A 159 12.10 51.73 -19.90
N LEU A 160 11.98 51.51 -18.59
CA LEU A 160 12.53 52.39 -17.57
C LEU A 160 14.07 52.33 -17.55
N LYS A 161 14.65 51.13 -17.69
CA LYS A 161 16.10 50.93 -17.69
C LYS A 161 16.80 51.52 -18.93
N GLY A 162 16.10 51.67 -20.05
CA GLY A 162 16.60 52.35 -21.25
C GLY A 162 16.69 53.88 -21.15
N ARG A 163 16.11 54.51 -20.11
CA ARG A 163 16.05 55.98 -19.96
C ARG A 163 17.17 56.56 -19.07
N ASN A 164 18.02 55.71 -18.46
CA ASN A 164 18.97 56.14 -17.44
C ASN A 164 20.42 56.34 -17.92
N THR A 165 20.66 56.57 -19.21
CA THR A 165 21.98 57.00 -19.72
C THR A 165 21.96 58.49 -20.10
N PRO A 166 22.27 59.41 -19.18
CA PRO A 166 22.63 60.77 -19.59
C PRO A 166 24.03 60.72 -20.22
N ASN A 167 24.10 60.90 -21.54
CA ASN A 167 25.35 61.18 -22.25
C ASN A 167 25.87 62.56 -21.81
N LEU A 168 26.81 62.60 -20.87
CA LEU A 168 27.57 63.81 -20.53
C LEU A 168 28.87 63.84 -21.36
N ASN A 169 28.75 64.08 -22.67
CA ASN A 169 29.90 64.45 -23.50
C ASN A 169 30.21 65.94 -23.26
N VAL A 170 31.05 66.21 -22.26
CA VAL A 170 31.64 67.54 -22.04
C VAL A 170 32.69 67.78 -23.13
N GLN A 171 32.41 68.72 -24.04
CA GLN A 171 33.37 69.19 -25.04
C GLN A 171 34.58 69.85 -24.36
N MET A 172 35.78 69.37 -24.69
CA MET A 172 37.04 70.04 -24.42
C MET A 172 37.10 71.36 -25.19
N ILE A 173 37.04 72.48 -24.48
CA ILE A 173 37.38 73.81 -24.99
C ILE A 173 38.86 74.04 -24.67
N HIS A 174 39.72 73.92 -25.67
CA HIS A 174 41.09 74.45 -25.63
C HIS A 174 41.08 75.85 -26.26
N ALA A 175 41.55 76.84 -25.51
CA ALA A 175 42.10 78.10 -26.01
C ALA A 175 43.21 78.55 -25.08
#